data_AF-A0A9E2JWT8-F1
#
_entry.id   AF-A0A9E2JWT8-F1
#
_cell.length_a   1.000
_cell.length_b   1.000
_cell.length_c   1.000
_cell.angle_alpha   90.00
_cell.angle_beta   90.00
_cell.angle_gamma   90.00
#
_symmetry.space_group_name_H-M   'P 1'
#
loop_
_entity.id
_entity.type
_entity.pdbx_description
1 polymer ?
#
loop_
_entity_poly.entity_id
_entity_poly.type
_entity_poly.pdbx_seq_one_letter_code
_entity_poly.pdbx_strand_id
1 'polypeptide(L)'
;MNASRRHVLRQGGVLLLSLGVAQIARGATILAVRVWPAADYTRVTIESDAALRTEPLFVANPPRLAVDIEGVELNPALRELVSKVRSDDPFITGVRVGQYSANVVRLVLDLRQMVKPQVFNLPPVSSGSARYQHRLVLDLYPTQVSDPLEALILERTEPGGNRASLKPSPAAPQSSRIVPHSDPLGDWLARQPSLPNGSSAAGMGSAAGAASASGMGGTPGAGAAPSMSATGPSPTAAPTAMGTPGGPGSAPPTPGSAALTPPPFASTPGLSQGGPTERFVIVAIDPGHGGEDPGAIGPAGTREKDVVLQIALRLRERLQETVVRTREGILPIRPYLTRDADFFVPLHVRVEKA
;
A
#
# COMPACT_ATOMS: atom_id res chain seq x y z
N MET A 1 -45.64 31.34 59.28
CA MET A 1 -45.57 30.08 58.49
C MET A 1 -44.39 30.07 57.49
N ASN A 2 -43.22 30.64 57.82
CA ASN A 2 -42.29 31.13 56.77
C ASN A 2 -41.10 30.20 56.47
N ALA A 3 -40.90 29.12 57.24
CA ALA A 3 -39.78 28.20 57.05
C ALA A 3 -39.95 27.28 55.82
N SER A 4 -41.16 26.75 55.59
CA SER A 4 -41.44 25.75 54.54
C SER A 4 -41.10 26.26 53.12
N ARG A 5 -41.53 27.47 52.75
CA ARG A 5 -41.24 28.06 51.43
C ARG A 5 -39.74 28.17 51.12
N ARG A 6 -38.90 28.44 52.13
CA ARG A 6 -37.43 28.50 51.97
C ARG A 6 -36.79 27.12 51.76
N HIS A 7 -37.41 26.06 52.29
CA HIS A 7 -36.97 24.68 52.04
C HIS A 7 -37.34 24.22 50.62
N VAL A 8 -38.57 24.48 50.19
CA VAL A 8 -39.03 24.15 48.81
C VAL A 8 -38.20 24.87 47.76
N LEU A 9 -37.90 26.16 47.94
CA LEU A 9 -37.02 26.90 47.02
C LEU A 9 -35.58 26.35 46.97
N ARG A 10 -35.03 25.89 48.11
CA ARG A 10 -33.71 25.25 48.14
C ARG A 10 -33.69 23.88 47.48
N GLN A 11 -34.71 23.04 47.73
CA GLN A 11 -34.79 21.70 47.16
C GLN A 11 -35.11 21.73 45.65
N GLY A 12 -35.98 22.62 45.20
CA GLY A 12 -36.25 22.84 43.77
C GLY A 12 -35.03 23.38 43.01
N GLY A 13 -34.27 24.30 43.61
CA GLY A 13 -33.03 24.81 43.02
C GLY A 13 -31.95 23.74 42.86
N VAL A 14 -31.82 22.81 43.83
CA VAL A 14 -30.91 21.66 43.71
C VAL A 14 -31.38 20.69 42.61
N LEU A 15 -32.70 20.43 42.49
CA LEU A 15 -33.22 19.53 41.47
C LEU A 15 -33.00 20.05 40.03
N LEU A 16 -33.05 21.37 39.83
CA LEU A 16 -32.73 22.03 38.56
C LEU A 16 -31.22 22.07 38.24
N LEU A 17 -30.35 21.89 39.24
CA LEU A 17 -28.90 21.74 39.06
C LEU A 17 -28.44 20.27 39.00
N SER A 18 -29.27 19.32 39.43
CA SER A 18 -29.04 17.87 39.29
C SER A 18 -29.62 17.29 37.99
N LEU A 19 -30.37 18.07 37.21
CA LEU A 19 -30.41 17.92 35.75
C LEU A 19 -29.02 18.29 35.23
N GLY A 20 -28.08 17.35 35.41
CA GLY A 20 -26.66 17.57 35.18
C GLY A 20 -26.37 17.86 33.70
N VAL A 21 -25.09 18.07 33.41
CA VAL A 21 -24.60 18.10 32.02
C VAL A 21 -24.98 16.78 31.37
N ALA A 22 -26.10 16.77 30.64
CA ALA A 22 -26.43 15.70 29.72
C ALA A 22 -25.20 15.55 28.84
N GLN A 23 -24.57 14.38 28.86
CA GLN A 23 -23.34 14.18 28.11
C GLN A 23 -23.70 14.30 26.63
N ILE A 24 -23.47 15.50 26.08
CA ILE A 24 -23.49 15.74 24.64
C ILE A 24 -22.37 14.87 24.12
N ALA A 25 -22.73 13.66 23.70
CA ALA A 25 -21.86 12.70 23.05
C ALA A 25 -21.53 13.29 21.67
N ARG A 26 -20.61 14.26 21.67
CA ARG A 26 -20.14 14.92 20.47
C ARG A 26 -19.59 13.85 19.54
N GLY A 27 -20.15 13.80 18.33
CA GLY A 27 -19.56 13.00 17.27
C GLY A 27 -18.10 13.42 17.04
N ALA A 28 -17.28 12.47 16.63
CA ALA A 28 -15.90 12.67 16.27
C ALA A 28 -15.77 13.79 15.22
N THR A 29 -14.87 14.73 15.48
CA THR A 29 -14.57 15.82 14.54
C THR A 29 -13.76 15.25 13.39
N ILE A 30 -14.27 15.38 12.16
CA ILE A 30 -13.49 15.07 10.96
C ILE A 30 -12.53 16.23 10.68
N LEU A 31 -11.24 15.92 10.71
CA LEU A 31 -10.13 16.86 10.61
C LEU A 31 -9.71 17.08 9.16
N ALA A 32 -9.70 16.01 8.35
CA ALA A 32 -9.37 16.07 6.93
C ALA A 32 -10.01 14.90 6.18
N VAL A 33 -10.20 15.07 4.87
CA VAL A 33 -10.52 13.98 3.94
C VAL A 33 -9.58 14.04 2.75
N ARG A 34 -9.10 12.88 2.29
CA ARG A 34 -8.11 12.72 1.20
C ARG A 34 -8.59 11.62 0.25
N VAL A 35 -8.29 11.78 -1.05
CA VAL A 35 -8.58 10.79 -2.10
C VAL A 35 -7.31 10.61 -2.92
N TRP A 36 -6.93 9.36 -3.19
CA TRP A 36 -5.79 8.98 -4.02
C TRP A 36 -6.28 8.01 -5.10
N PRO A 37 -6.61 8.50 -6.31
CA PRO A 37 -7.02 7.67 -7.43
C PRO A 37 -5.79 7.08 -8.14
N ALA A 38 -5.81 5.77 -8.40
CA ALA A 38 -4.83 5.07 -9.21
C ALA A 38 -5.46 3.84 -9.90
N ALA A 39 -4.79 3.28 -10.90
CA ALA A 39 -5.29 2.10 -11.62
C ALA A 39 -5.35 0.85 -10.74
N ASP A 40 -4.36 0.68 -9.85
CA ASP A 40 -4.29 -0.45 -8.91
C ASP A 40 -5.44 -0.47 -7.90
N TYR A 41 -5.81 0.71 -7.38
CA TYR A 41 -6.91 0.96 -6.46
C TYR A 41 -7.13 2.46 -6.26
N THR A 42 -8.34 2.86 -5.85
CA THR A 42 -8.57 4.20 -5.26
C THR A 42 -8.62 4.09 -3.73
N ARG A 43 -7.88 4.95 -3.03
CA ARG A 43 -7.98 5.12 -1.56
C ARG A 43 -8.77 6.38 -1.21
N VAL A 44 -9.73 6.25 -0.30
CA VAL A 44 -10.32 7.38 0.43
C VAL A 44 -9.90 7.27 1.90
N THR A 45 -9.27 8.32 2.44
CA THR A 45 -8.89 8.41 3.86
C THR A 45 -9.67 9.54 4.52
N ILE A 46 -10.38 9.23 5.61
CA ILE A 46 -11.08 10.19 6.47
C ILE A 46 -10.32 10.24 7.80
N GLU A 47 -9.80 11.41 8.16
CA GLU A 47 -9.01 11.65 9.37
C GLU A 47 -9.86 12.31 10.46
N SER A 48 -9.82 11.81 11.69
CA SER A 48 -10.71 12.18 12.80
C SER A 48 -9.99 12.28 14.15
N ASP A 49 -10.57 13.03 15.09
CA ASP A 49 -10.07 13.17 16.46
C ASP A 49 -10.21 11.89 17.31
N ALA A 50 -11.20 11.04 17.00
CA ALA A 50 -11.46 9.74 17.64
C ALA A 50 -11.63 8.61 16.62
N ALA A 51 -11.50 7.35 17.07
CA ALA A 51 -11.69 6.17 16.24
C ALA A 51 -13.16 6.02 15.78
N LEU A 52 -13.38 5.85 14.48
CA LEU A 52 -14.71 5.74 13.88
C LEU A 52 -15.18 4.27 13.88
N ARG A 53 -16.48 4.05 14.13
CA ARG A 53 -17.11 2.74 13.90
C ARG A 53 -17.87 2.78 12.58
N THR A 54 -17.82 1.68 11.84
CA THR A 54 -18.33 1.65 10.46
C THR A 54 -18.97 0.33 10.08
N GLU A 55 -20.14 0.41 9.45
CA GLU A 55 -20.79 -0.73 8.78
C GLU A 55 -20.72 -0.53 7.25
N PRO A 56 -19.84 -1.26 6.53
CA PRO A 56 -19.78 -1.21 5.08
C PRO A 56 -20.84 -2.12 4.44
N LEU A 57 -21.64 -1.57 3.53
CA LEU A 57 -22.67 -2.25 2.75
C LEU A 57 -22.38 -2.11 1.25
N PHE A 58 -22.03 -3.22 0.59
CA PHE A 58 -21.90 -3.26 -0.86
C PHE A 58 -23.26 -3.50 -1.53
N VAL A 59 -23.58 -2.72 -2.55
CA VAL A 59 -24.78 -2.86 -3.38
C VAL A 59 -24.34 -3.15 -4.81
N ALA A 60 -24.84 -4.23 -5.42
CA ALA A 60 -24.33 -4.69 -6.71
C ALA A 60 -24.89 -3.94 -7.93
N ASN A 61 -26.13 -3.45 -7.88
CA ASN A 61 -26.86 -2.96 -9.06
C ASN A 61 -27.56 -1.61 -8.81
N PRO A 62 -27.07 -0.48 -9.37
CA PRO A 62 -25.71 -0.31 -9.89
C PRO A 62 -24.67 -0.49 -8.75
N PRO A 63 -23.39 -0.74 -9.08
CA PRO A 63 -22.37 -0.98 -8.07
C PRO A 63 -22.14 0.26 -7.19
N ARG A 64 -22.26 0.09 -5.87
CA ARG A 64 -22.00 1.14 -4.87
C ARG A 64 -21.38 0.54 -3.61
N LEU A 65 -20.50 1.30 -2.96
CA LEU A 65 -20.12 1.06 -1.56
C LEU A 65 -20.80 2.12 -0.70
N ALA A 66 -21.76 1.71 0.13
CA ALA A 66 -22.21 2.51 1.26
C ALA A 66 -21.34 2.19 2.48
N VAL A 67 -21.03 3.18 3.29
CA VAL A 67 -20.41 3.02 4.61
C VAL A 67 -21.17 3.91 5.58
N ASP A 68 -21.84 3.30 6.54
CA ASP A 68 -22.44 4.02 7.66
C ASP A 68 -21.37 4.24 8.73
N ILE A 69 -21.21 5.49 9.13
CA ILE A 69 -20.19 5.94 10.09
C ILE A 69 -20.91 6.40 11.36
N GLU A 70 -20.82 5.61 12.43
CA GLU A 70 -21.37 5.97 13.74
C GLU A 70 -20.51 7.03 14.43
N GLY A 71 -21.14 7.82 15.31
CA GLY A 71 -20.43 8.78 16.13
C GLY A 71 -19.99 10.00 15.32
N VAL A 72 -20.72 10.40 14.27
CA VAL A 72 -20.34 11.51 13.39
C VAL A 72 -21.56 12.33 12.96
N GLU A 73 -21.38 13.66 12.93
CA GLU A 73 -22.32 14.63 12.37
C GLU A 73 -21.81 15.18 11.02
N LEU A 74 -22.74 15.51 10.11
CA LEU A 74 -22.47 15.94 8.74
C LEU A 74 -21.85 17.35 8.67
N ASN A 75 -20.53 17.41 8.87
CA ASN A 75 -19.71 18.62 8.84
C ASN A 75 -19.27 19.01 7.40
N PRO A 76 -18.64 20.20 7.21
CA PRO A 76 -18.17 20.65 5.89
C PRO A 76 -17.03 19.79 5.29
N ALA A 77 -16.12 19.23 6.10
CA ALA A 77 -14.99 18.44 5.61
C ALA A 77 -15.46 17.14 4.92
N LEU A 78 -16.53 16.53 5.43
CA LEU A 78 -17.19 15.40 4.77
C LEU A 78 -17.88 15.79 3.45
N ARG A 79 -18.41 17.01 3.34
CA ARG A 79 -18.96 17.53 2.07
C ARG A 79 -17.87 17.82 1.03
N GLU A 80 -16.68 18.23 1.48
CA GLU A 80 -15.50 18.47 0.63
C GLU A 80 -15.04 17.20 -0.13
N LEU A 81 -15.32 16.00 0.38
CA LEU A 81 -15.05 14.73 -0.31
C LEU A 81 -15.74 14.67 -1.69
N VAL A 82 -16.95 15.22 -1.80
CA VAL A 82 -17.73 15.25 -3.06
C VAL A 82 -17.00 16.06 -4.14
N SER A 83 -16.25 17.10 -3.75
CA SER A 83 -15.40 17.90 -4.65
C SER A 83 -13.97 17.34 -4.84
N LYS A 84 -13.56 16.32 -4.07
CA LYS A 84 -12.22 15.72 -4.14
C LYS A 84 -12.15 14.49 -5.04
N VAL A 85 -13.27 13.77 -5.23
CA VAL A 85 -13.36 12.74 -6.27
C VAL A 85 -13.44 13.39 -7.64
N ARG A 86 -12.60 12.94 -8.56
CA ARG A 86 -12.47 13.50 -9.90
C ARG A 86 -13.22 12.69 -10.95
N SER A 87 -13.50 13.30 -12.09
CA SER A 87 -14.14 12.64 -13.24
C SER A 87 -13.26 11.57 -13.92
N ASP A 88 -11.94 11.58 -13.69
CA ASP A 88 -10.93 10.62 -14.18
C ASP A 88 -10.59 9.50 -13.18
N ASP A 89 -11.22 9.46 -12.00
CA ASP A 89 -11.06 8.38 -11.01
C ASP A 89 -11.51 7.03 -11.61
N PRO A 90 -10.66 5.98 -11.65
CA PRO A 90 -10.99 4.72 -12.34
C PRO A 90 -11.99 3.82 -11.60
N PHE A 91 -12.29 4.10 -10.33
CA PHE A 91 -13.20 3.30 -9.51
C PHE A 91 -14.48 4.05 -9.12
N ILE A 92 -14.39 5.35 -8.86
CA ILE A 92 -15.49 6.16 -8.36
C ILE A 92 -16.08 7.03 -9.49
N THR A 93 -17.40 6.99 -9.66
CA THR A 93 -18.18 7.85 -10.55
C THR A 93 -18.63 9.13 -9.84
N GLY A 94 -18.93 9.03 -8.54
CA GLY A 94 -19.28 10.17 -7.69
C GLY A 94 -19.48 9.77 -6.23
N VAL A 95 -19.61 10.75 -5.35
CA VAL A 95 -19.79 10.54 -3.91
C VAL A 95 -21.02 11.29 -3.40
N ARG A 96 -21.74 10.65 -2.47
CA ARG A 96 -22.86 11.24 -1.73
C ARG A 96 -22.56 11.10 -0.24
N VAL A 97 -22.82 12.14 0.52
CA VAL A 97 -22.69 12.10 1.98
C VAL A 97 -23.93 12.75 2.60
N GLY A 98 -24.58 12.05 3.53
CA GLY A 98 -25.79 12.54 4.18
C GLY A 98 -25.91 12.05 5.61
N GLN A 99 -26.59 12.84 6.46
CA GLN A 99 -26.97 12.39 7.79
C GLN A 99 -28.05 11.32 7.64
N TYR A 100 -27.79 10.11 8.14
CA TYR A 100 -28.72 8.97 8.05
C TYR A 100 -29.56 8.82 9.31
N SER A 101 -28.95 9.05 10.47
CA SER A 101 -29.62 9.23 11.76
C SER A 101 -28.89 10.30 12.59
N ALA A 102 -29.42 10.69 13.74
CA ALA A 102 -28.87 11.76 14.57
C ALA A 102 -27.37 11.59 14.94
N ASN A 103 -26.84 10.36 14.91
CA ASN A 103 -25.43 10.06 15.21
C ASN A 103 -24.76 9.15 14.15
N VAL A 104 -25.35 9.05 12.95
CA VAL A 104 -24.79 8.24 11.85
C VAL A 104 -24.79 9.05 10.55
N VAL A 105 -23.63 9.18 9.92
CA VAL A 105 -23.48 9.69 8.55
C VAL A 105 -23.34 8.51 7.59
N ARG A 106 -24.13 8.48 6.53
CA ARG A 106 -23.98 7.54 5.42
C ARG A 106 -23.13 8.17 4.32
N LEU A 107 -21.96 7.60 4.09
CA LEU A 107 -21.13 7.82 2.90
C LEU A 107 -21.57 6.82 1.82
N VAL A 108 -21.76 7.27 0.58
CA VAL A 108 -22.00 6.38 -0.57
C VAL A 108 -21.07 6.75 -1.70
N LEU A 109 -20.26 5.78 -2.13
CA LEU A 109 -19.43 5.85 -3.32
C LEU A 109 -20.21 5.17 -4.45
N ASP A 110 -20.62 5.94 -5.47
CA ASP A 110 -21.19 5.40 -6.71
C ASP A 110 -20.03 4.92 -7.59
N LEU A 111 -19.97 3.62 -7.91
CA LEU A 111 -18.79 3.00 -8.52
C LEU A 111 -18.93 2.84 -10.04
N ARG A 112 -17.79 2.69 -10.72
CA ARG A 112 -17.73 2.39 -12.18
C ARG A 112 -17.77 0.91 -12.50
N GLN A 113 -17.24 0.08 -11.60
CA GLN A 113 -17.02 -1.35 -11.78
C GLN A 113 -17.12 -2.10 -10.46
N MET A 114 -17.12 -3.43 -10.52
CA MET A 114 -17.11 -4.29 -9.33
C MET A 114 -15.73 -4.24 -8.67
N VAL A 115 -15.71 -3.87 -7.38
CA VAL A 115 -14.49 -3.75 -6.56
C VAL A 115 -14.49 -4.77 -5.41
N LYS A 116 -13.31 -5.02 -4.84
CA LYS A 116 -13.09 -5.72 -3.58
C LYS A 116 -12.80 -4.65 -2.51
N PRO A 117 -13.81 -4.09 -1.83
CA PRO A 117 -13.61 -2.99 -0.90
C PRO A 117 -12.95 -3.48 0.38
N GLN A 118 -11.94 -2.76 0.87
CA GLN A 118 -11.39 -2.95 2.21
C GLN A 118 -11.65 -1.68 3.03
N VAL A 119 -12.28 -1.83 4.20
CA VAL A 119 -12.60 -0.71 5.09
C VAL A 119 -12.01 -1.03 6.47
N PHE A 120 -11.09 -0.19 6.94
CA PHE A 120 -10.35 -0.41 8.18
C PHE A 120 -9.95 0.90 8.87
N ASN A 121 -9.68 0.82 10.18
CA ASN A 121 -9.19 1.94 10.97
C ASN A 121 -7.68 1.82 11.21
N LEU A 122 -6.97 2.94 11.12
CA LEU A 122 -5.60 3.11 11.59
C LEU A 122 -5.56 3.98 12.87
N PRO A 123 -4.73 3.63 13.86
CA PRO A 123 -4.51 4.49 15.01
C PRO A 123 -3.75 5.77 14.65
N PRO A 124 -3.74 6.77 15.54
CA PRO A 124 -2.88 7.95 15.42
C PRO A 124 -1.41 7.55 15.30
N VAL A 125 -0.66 8.27 14.47
CA VAL A 125 0.78 8.08 14.32
C VAL A 125 1.50 9.42 14.33
N SER A 126 2.56 9.49 15.12
CA SER A 126 3.50 10.60 15.20
C SER A 126 4.89 10.06 14.85
N SER A 127 5.30 10.21 13.59
CA SER A 127 6.61 9.75 13.11
C SER A 127 7.29 10.87 12.34
N GLY A 128 8.39 11.40 12.88
CA GLY A 128 9.07 12.58 12.35
C GLY A 128 8.11 13.76 12.16
N SER A 129 8.05 14.25 10.92
CA SER A 129 7.17 15.33 10.46
C SER A 129 5.72 14.91 10.25
N ALA A 130 5.43 13.61 10.11
CA ALA A 130 4.07 13.12 9.90
C ALA A 130 3.30 13.04 11.23
N ARG A 131 2.15 13.70 11.26
CA ARG A 131 1.20 13.73 12.39
C ARG A 131 -0.18 13.45 11.84
N TYR A 132 -0.61 12.20 11.98
CA TYR A 132 -1.95 11.78 11.62
C TYR A 132 -2.70 11.33 12.86
N GLN A 133 -3.97 11.73 12.98
CA GLN A 133 -4.85 11.28 14.04
C GLN A 133 -5.48 9.92 13.67
N HIS A 134 -6.65 9.58 14.22
CA HIS A 134 -7.38 8.39 13.82
C HIS A 134 -7.75 8.50 12.33
N ARG A 135 -7.68 7.40 11.60
CA ARG A 135 -8.00 7.38 10.17
C ARG A 135 -8.86 6.18 9.81
N LEU A 136 -10.01 6.45 9.23
CA LEU A 136 -10.80 5.47 8.50
C LEU A 136 -10.29 5.44 7.05
N VAL A 137 -9.88 4.26 6.59
CA VAL A 137 -9.34 4.04 5.24
C VAL A 137 -10.31 3.14 4.47
N LEU A 138 -10.65 3.54 3.25
CA LEU A 138 -11.44 2.79 2.30
C LEU A 138 -10.61 2.57 1.03
N ASP A 139 -10.16 1.34 0.80
CA ASP A 139 -9.45 0.95 -0.43
C ASP A 139 -10.40 0.22 -1.38
N LEU A 140 -10.40 0.65 -2.65
CA LEU A 140 -11.24 0.11 -3.72
C LEU A 140 -10.37 -0.64 -4.74
N TYR A 141 -9.98 -1.88 -4.42
CA TYR A 141 -9.24 -2.74 -5.35
C TYR A 141 -10.16 -3.29 -6.46
N PRO A 142 -9.68 -3.50 -7.69
CA PRO A 142 -10.47 -4.11 -8.75
C PRO A 142 -10.79 -5.58 -8.42
N THR A 143 -11.89 -6.09 -8.97
CA THR A 143 -12.20 -7.53 -8.85
C THR A 143 -11.22 -8.40 -9.63
N GLN A 144 -10.73 -7.92 -10.78
CA GLN A 144 -9.66 -8.53 -11.59
C GLN A 144 -8.44 -7.59 -11.53
N VAL A 145 -7.31 -8.07 -11.03
CA VAL A 145 -6.03 -7.35 -11.13
C VAL A 145 -5.42 -7.71 -12.48
N SER A 146 -5.11 -6.72 -13.31
CA SER A 146 -4.35 -6.95 -14.54
C SER A 146 -2.89 -7.15 -14.18
N ASP A 147 -2.34 -8.33 -14.41
CA ASP A 147 -0.90 -8.58 -14.19
C ASP A 147 -0.09 -7.78 -15.24
N PRO A 148 0.84 -6.90 -14.81
CA PRO A 148 1.74 -6.21 -15.74
C PRO A 148 2.57 -7.19 -16.59
N LEU A 149 2.94 -8.37 -16.07
CA LEU A 149 3.67 -9.37 -16.84
C LEU A 149 2.78 -10.00 -17.93
N GLU A 150 1.50 -10.29 -17.64
CA GLU A 150 0.54 -10.66 -18.68
C GLU A 150 0.40 -9.57 -19.74
N ALA A 151 0.36 -8.28 -19.35
CA ALA A 151 0.32 -7.18 -20.31
C ALA A 151 1.58 -7.15 -21.22
N LEU A 152 2.78 -7.39 -20.69
CA LEU A 152 4.01 -7.51 -21.49
C LEU A 152 4.03 -8.77 -22.37
N ILE A 153 3.37 -9.85 -21.95
CA ILE A 153 3.21 -11.08 -22.75
C ILE A 153 2.19 -10.87 -23.88
N LEU A 154 1.08 -10.19 -23.61
CA LEU A 154 0.04 -9.86 -24.58
C LEU A 154 0.56 -8.91 -25.66
N GLU A 155 1.27 -7.84 -25.28
CA GLU A 155 1.92 -6.91 -26.23
C GLU A 155 2.87 -7.64 -27.20
N ARG A 156 3.55 -8.69 -26.72
CA ARG A 156 4.41 -9.57 -27.52
C ARG A 156 3.64 -10.60 -28.35
N THR A 157 2.46 -11.04 -27.90
CA THR A 157 1.70 -12.16 -28.50
C THR A 157 0.70 -11.67 -29.56
N GLU A 158 0.23 -10.43 -29.45
CA GLU A 158 -0.60 -9.77 -30.46
C GLU A 158 0.14 -9.70 -31.82
N PRO A 159 -0.35 -10.37 -32.89
CA PRO A 159 0.35 -10.49 -34.17
C PRO A 159 0.19 -9.22 -35.03
N GLY A 160 0.65 -8.10 -34.48
CA GLY A 160 0.53 -6.76 -35.05
C GLY A 160 1.18 -5.64 -34.22
N GLY A 161 1.99 -5.99 -33.21
CA GLY A 161 2.67 -5.07 -32.28
C GLY A 161 3.16 -3.77 -32.94
N ASN A 162 2.76 -2.63 -32.35
CA ASN A 162 2.45 -1.41 -33.09
C ASN A 162 3.66 -0.71 -33.76
N ARG A 163 3.97 -1.08 -35.01
CA ARG A 163 4.84 -0.30 -35.92
C ARG A 163 4.13 0.91 -36.57
N ALA A 164 2.88 1.21 -36.21
CA ALA A 164 1.98 2.07 -36.97
C ALA A 164 1.21 3.09 -36.09
N SER A 165 1.89 3.79 -35.18
CA SER A 165 1.32 4.98 -34.50
C SER A 165 2.26 6.18 -34.38
N LEU A 166 3.33 6.21 -35.18
CA LEU A 166 3.95 7.46 -35.59
C LEU A 166 3.02 8.18 -36.58
N LYS A 167 2.07 8.98 -36.06
CA LYS A 167 1.35 9.96 -36.89
C LYS A 167 2.37 10.98 -37.41
N PRO A 168 2.51 11.18 -38.73
CA PRO A 168 3.32 12.28 -39.25
C PRO A 168 2.65 13.60 -38.85
N SER A 169 3.32 14.39 -38.03
CA SER A 169 2.99 15.83 -37.92
C SER A 169 3.29 16.48 -39.28
N PRO A 170 2.46 17.40 -39.78
CA PRO A 170 2.70 18.05 -41.08
C PRO A 170 4.04 18.81 -41.09
N ALA A 171 4.60 18.97 -42.30
CA ALA A 171 5.99 19.34 -42.53
C ALA A 171 6.46 20.58 -41.74
N ALA A 172 7.64 20.45 -41.12
CA ALA A 172 8.32 21.56 -40.49
C ALA A 172 8.88 22.55 -41.53
N PRO A 173 8.84 23.87 -41.27
CA PRO A 173 9.68 24.83 -41.99
C PRO A 173 11.16 24.58 -41.68
N GLN A 174 12.04 24.92 -42.61
CA GLN A 174 13.44 24.52 -42.57
C GLN A 174 14.32 25.39 -41.63
N SER A 175 15.36 24.75 -41.09
CA SER A 175 16.67 25.34 -40.77
C SER A 175 16.74 26.52 -39.78
N SER A 176 16.88 26.21 -38.49
CA SER A 176 17.58 27.08 -37.54
C SER A 176 18.53 26.31 -36.60
N ARG A 177 19.82 26.36 -36.95
CA ARG A 177 21.03 26.22 -36.11
C ARG A 177 20.89 25.50 -34.76
N ILE A 178 21.50 24.31 -34.65
CA ILE A 178 21.69 23.60 -33.38
C ILE A 178 22.40 24.52 -32.36
N VAL A 179 21.81 24.63 -31.17
CA VAL A 179 22.44 25.19 -29.96
C VAL A 179 22.62 24.04 -28.96
N PRO A 180 23.83 23.76 -28.48
CA PRO A 180 24.04 22.69 -27.51
C PRO A 180 23.32 23.04 -26.21
N HIS A 181 22.43 22.15 -25.76
CA HIS A 181 21.83 22.27 -24.44
C HIS A 181 22.87 21.83 -23.40
N SER A 182 23.15 22.70 -22.44
CA SER A 182 24.01 22.38 -21.30
C SER A 182 23.33 21.35 -20.39
N ASP A 183 24.07 20.37 -19.90
CA ASP A 183 23.56 19.45 -18.87
C ASP A 183 23.59 20.16 -17.50
N PRO A 184 22.43 20.53 -16.93
CA PRO A 184 22.38 21.26 -15.66
C PRO A 184 22.85 20.42 -14.47
N LEU A 185 22.94 19.09 -14.60
CA LEU A 185 23.47 18.22 -13.56
C LEU A 185 25.00 18.12 -13.65
N GLY A 186 25.56 17.91 -14.85
CA GLY A 186 27.00 18.00 -15.11
C GLY A 186 27.57 19.37 -14.70
N ASP A 187 26.91 20.46 -15.08
CA ASP A 187 27.26 21.83 -14.69
C ASP A 187 27.16 22.08 -13.18
N TRP A 188 26.42 21.26 -12.43
CA TRP A 188 26.32 21.35 -10.97
C TRP A 188 27.39 20.51 -10.27
N LEU A 189 27.66 19.28 -10.73
CA LEU A 189 28.78 18.48 -10.22
C LEU A 189 30.12 19.22 -10.41
N ALA A 190 30.32 19.87 -11.56
CA ALA A 190 31.52 20.66 -11.85
C ALA A 190 31.73 21.90 -10.95
N ARG A 191 30.75 22.26 -10.10
CA ARG A 191 30.83 23.41 -9.18
C ARG A 191 31.17 23.04 -7.74
N GLN A 192 31.32 21.76 -7.42
CA GLN A 192 31.74 21.34 -6.08
C GLN A 192 33.26 21.52 -5.91
N PRO A 193 33.74 22.33 -4.94
CA PRO A 193 35.17 22.52 -4.74
C PRO A 193 35.81 21.27 -4.11
N SER A 194 36.79 20.70 -4.78
CA SER A 194 37.61 19.61 -4.25
C SER A 194 38.44 20.09 -3.05
N LEU A 195 38.35 19.38 -1.92
CA LEU A 195 39.24 19.61 -0.77
C LEU A 195 40.71 19.40 -1.18
N PRO A 196 41.66 20.25 -0.71
CA PRO A 196 43.05 20.19 -1.15
C PRO A 196 43.76 18.94 -0.62
N ASN A 197 44.11 18.03 -1.52
CA ASN A 197 44.80 16.79 -1.18
C ASN A 197 46.32 17.04 -1.06
N GLY A 198 46.81 17.24 0.16
CA GLY A 198 48.24 17.44 0.43
C GLY A 198 49.05 16.18 0.15
N SER A 199 50.15 16.30 -0.60
CA SER A 199 50.99 15.14 -0.97
C SER A 199 52.48 15.49 -1.03
N SER A 200 53.25 14.90 -0.13
CA SER A 200 54.66 14.55 -0.35
C SER A 200 55.04 13.38 0.56
N ALA A 201 56.00 12.56 0.14
CA ALA A 201 56.45 11.39 0.89
C ALA A 201 57.96 11.21 0.74
N ALA A 202 58.68 11.05 1.85
CA ALA A 202 60.02 10.47 1.89
C ALA A 202 60.49 10.15 3.32
N GLY A 203 60.91 8.89 3.54
CA GLY A 203 62.23 8.62 4.14
C GLY A 203 62.42 8.61 5.67
N MET A 204 62.63 7.39 6.20
CA MET A 204 63.59 7.03 7.26
C MET A 204 63.33 7.48 8.72
N GLY A 205 63.57 6.55 9.67
CA GLY A 205 63.64 6.85 11.11
C GLY A 205 63.16 5.69 12.00
N SER A 206 64.09 4.89 12.55
CA SER A 206 63.78 3.79 13.48
C SER A 206 64.31 4.10 14.88
N ALA A 207 63.46 4.03 15.92
CA ALA A 207 63.90 3.80 17.31
C ALA A 207 62.78 3.29 18.24
N ALA A 208 63.05 2.14 18.87
CA ALA A 208 62.67 1.61 20.20
C ALA A 208 61.51 2.21 21.04
N GLY A 209 60.79 1.33 21.75
CA GLY A 209 59.94 1.72 22.90
C GLY A 209 59.03 0.63 23.50
N ALA A 210 59.60 -0.29 24.29
CA ALA A 210 58.98 -1.12 25.37
C ALA A 210 57.53 -1.70 25.19
N ALA A 211 57.31 -3.02 25.19
CA ALA A 211 57.30 -3.93 26.35
C ALA A 211 56.13 -3.68 27.35
N SER A 212 55.45 -4.69 27.92
CA SER A 212 55.69 -6.16 27.91
C SER A 212 54.38 -6.97 28.03
N ALA A 213 54.47 -8.29 27.89
CA ALA A 213 53.33 -9.23 27.92
C ALA A 213 53.39 -10.22 29.12
N SER A 214 52.33 -11.04 29.26
CA SER A 214 52.17 -12.15 30.25
C SER A 214 51.80 -11.71 31.68
N GLY A 215 51.12 -12.53 32.50
CA GLY A 215 50.44 -13.80 32.22
C GLY A 215 50.18 -14.67 33.48
N MET A 216 49.24 -15.62 33.37
CA MET A 216 48.94 -16.74 34.29
C MET A 216 48.29 -16.45 35.67
N GLY A 217 47.21 -17.21 35.95
CA GLY A 217 46.90 -17.75 37.30
C GLY A 217 45.75 -17.13 38.10
N GLY A 218 44.60 -17.82 38.19
CA GLY A 218 43.56 -17.48 39.19
C GLY A 218 42.15 -18.03 38.92
N THR A 219 41.76 -19.09 39.63
CA THR A 219 40.38 -19.63 39.75
C THR A 219 40.10 -19.99 41.21
N PRO A 220 38.85 -20.17 41.68
CA PRO A 220 37.54 -20.01 41.03
C PRO A 220 36.55 -19.08 41.80
N GLY A 221 35.33 -18.86 41.27
CA GLY A 221 34.22 -18.20 41.97
C GLY A 221 32.86 -18.50 41.31
N ALA A 222 31.83 -18.80 42.11
CA ALA A 222 30.54 -19.34 41.63
C ALA A 222 29.46 -18.27 41.38
N GLY A 223 28.41 -18.61 40.61
CA GLY A 223 27.23 -17.76 40.35
C GLY A 223 26.72 -17.85 38.89
N ALA A 224 26.21 -18.99 38.42
CA ALA A 224 24.81 -19.41 38.58
C ALA A 224 23.78 -18.48 37.88
N ALA A 225 23.32 -18.89 36.69
CA ALA A 225 22.22 -18.26 35.96
C ALA A 225 21.29 -19.36 35.39
N PRO A 226 19.95 -19.30 35.61
CA PRO A 226 19.02 -20.31 35.11
C PRO A 226 18.50 -19.94 33.70
N SER A 227 18.71 -20.83 32.73
CA SER A 227 17.95 -20.86 31.47
C SER A 227 16.92 -21.99 31.55
N MET A 228 15.67 -21.71 31.21
CA MET A 228 14.57 -22.69 31.30
C MET A 228 14.03 -23.02 29.90
N SER A 229 14.45 -24.16 29.37
CA SER A 229 13.91 -24.71 28.12
C SER A 229 12.65 -25.52 28.40
N ALA A 230 11.62 -25.37 27.56
CA ALA A 230 10.38 -26.15 27.66
C ALA A 230 10.43 -27.36 26.72
N THR A 231 10.37 -28.57 27.29
CA THR A 231 10.17 -29.83 26.57
C THR A 231 9.03 -30.61 27.24
N GLY A 232 7.95 -30.85 26.49
CA GLY A 232 6.78 -31.59 26.96
C GLY A 232 6.77 -33.05 26.46
N PRO A 233 6.27 -34.01 27.26
CA PRO A 233 5.99 -35.36 26.81
C PRO A 233 4.48 -35.70 26.76
N SER A 234 4.17 -36.66 25.89
CA SER A 234 3.00 -37.56 25.90
C SER A 234 3.57 -39.00 25.93
N PRO A 235 2.81 -40.12 26.15
CA PRO A 235 1.40 -40.32 25.77
C PRO A 235 0.54 -41.27 26.67
N THR A 236 -0.68 -41.62 26.21
CA THR A 236 -1.24 -43.02 26.14
C THR A 236 -2.60 -43.32 26.82
N ALA A 237 -3.45 -44.08 26.08
CA ALA A 237 -4.57 -44.96 26.49
C ALA A 237 -5.98 -44.39 26.84
N ALA A 238 -6.96 -45.29 26.62
CA ALA A 238 -8.42 -45.17 26.84
C ALA A 238 -8.97 -46.50 27.40
N PRO A 239 -10.29 -46.61 27.68
CA PRO A 239 -11.02 -47.82 27.24
C PRO A 239 -12.49 -47.60 26.80
N THR A 240 -13.09 -48.67 26.26
CA THR A 240 -14.47 -48.85 25.72
C THR A 240 -15.47 -49.38 26.79
N ALA A 241 -16.80 -49.50 26.63
CA ALA A 241 -17.79 -49.30 25.53
C ALA A 241 -19.13 -48.75 26.13
N MET A 242 -20.40 -48.93 25.69
CA MET A 242 -21.09 -49.74 24.65
C MET A 242 -22.55 -49.24 24.43
N GLY A 243 -23.27 -49.72 23.40
CA GLY A 243 -24.75 -49.81 23.41
C GLY A 243 -25.51 -49.53 22.09
N THR A 244 -26.19 -50.53 21.53
CA THR A 244 -27.22 -50.40 20.45
C THR A 244 -28.06 -51.70 20.38
N PRO A 245 -29.39 -51.66 20.14
CA PRO A 245 -29.97 -52.08 18.82
C PRO A 245 -31.27 -51.30 18.42
N GLY A 246 -31.85 -51.41 17.22
CA GLY A 246 -31.38 -52.01 15.96
C GLY A 246 -32.48 -52.26 14.88
N GLY A 247 -32.17 -51.92 13.62
CA GLY A 247 -32.74 -52.51 12.37
C GLY A 247 -34.13 -52.06 11.86
N PRO A 248 -34.57 -52.50 10.65
CA PRO A 248 -33.81 -53.23 9.60
C PRO A 248 -34.00 -52.74 8.13
N GLY A 249 -32.98 -53.01 7.28
CA GLY A 249 -33.14 -53.53 5.91
C GLY A 249 -33.56 -52.63 4.72
N SER A 250 -32.64 -52.36 3.78
CA SER A 250 -32.72 -52.78 2.34
C SER A 250 -31.72 -52.05 1.43
N ALA A 251 -30.95 -52.81 0.63
CA ALA A 251 -30.11 -52.38 -0.52
C ALA A 251 -29.61 -53.64 -1.27
N PRO A 252 -29.04 -53.57 -2.50
CA PRO A 252 -28.95 -52.47 -3.46
C PRO A 252 -29.70 -52.82 -4.79
N PRO A 253 -29.40 -52.18 -5.95
CA PRO A 253 -28.25 -52.64 -6.75
C PRO A 253 -27.30 -51.52 -7.22
N THR A 254 -26.07 -51.90 -7.54
CA THR A 254 -24.98 -51.03 -8.01
C THR A 254 -25.03 -50.77 -9.52
N PRO A 255 -24.89 -49.50 -9.96
CA PRO A 255 -24.26 -49.18 -11.24
C PRO A 255 -22.78 -49.59 -11.21
N GLY A 256 -22.24 -50.05 -12.34
CA GLY A 256 -20.91 -50.66 -12.39
C GLY A 256 -19.74 -49.69 -12.18
N SER A 257 -18.64 -50.20 -11.64
CA SER A 257 -17.35 -49.50 -11.60
C SER A 257 -16.78 -49.42 -13.02
N ALA A 258 -17.11 -48.36 -13.75
CA ALA A 258 -16.37 -47.95 -14.93
C ALA A 258 -15.09 -47.24 -14.46
N ALA A 259 -13.94 -47.88 -14.63
CA ALA A 259 -12.65 -47.27 -14.31
C ALA A 259 -12.41 -46.07 -15.25
N LEU A 260 -12.65 -44.86 -14.74
CA LEU A 260 -12.25 -43.63 -15.41
C LEU A 260 -10.72 -43.60 -15.47
N THR A 261 -10.18 -44.04 -16.59
CA THR A 261 -8.79 -43.78 -16.98
C THR A 261 -8.56 -42.27 -16.84
N PRO A 262 -7.47 -41.80 -16.23
CA PRO A 262 -7.15 -40.38 -16.29
C PRO A 262 -7.11 -39.97 -17.78
N PRO A 263 -7.68 -38.82 -18.16
CA PRO A 263 -7.64 -38.39 -19.55
C PRO A 263 -6.18 -38.39 -20.00
N PRO A 264 -5.83 -38.97 -21.16
CA PRO A 264 -4.46 -38.91 -21.67
C PRO A 264 -4.09 -37.43 -21.73
N PHE A 265 -2.96 -37.07 -21.11
CA PHE A 265 -2.53 -35.67 -20.96
C PHE A 265 -2.69 -34.95 -22.30
N ALA A 266 -3.71 -34.10 -22.39
CA ALA A 266 -4.10 -33.43 -23.62
C ALA A 266 -2.88 -32.63 -24.08
N SER A 267 -2.24 -33.12 -25.14
CA SER A 267 -0.86 -32.73 -25.42
C SER A 267 -0.81 -31.24 -25.65
N THR A 268 -0.04 -30.54 -24.81
CA THR A 268 0.07 -29.08 -24.80
C THR A 268 0.17 -28.60 -26.25
N PRO A 269 -0.74 -27.72 -26.72
CA PRO A 269 -0.69 -27.21 -28.09
C PRO A 269 0.73 -26.73 -28.38
N GLY A 270 1.40 -27.42 -29.31
CA GLY A 270 2.85 -27.36 -29.41
C GLY A 270 3.30 -25.93 -29.62
N LEU A 271 4.18 -25.43 -28.74
CA LEU A 271 4.78 -24.10 -28.88
C LEU A 271 5.49 -24.04 -30.24
N SER A 272 4.83 -23.41 -31.21
CA SER A 272 5.29 -23.35 -32.59
C SER A 272 6.53 -22.47 -32.67
N GLN A 273 7.71 -23.11 -32.59
CA GLN A 273 9.02 -22.52 -32.86
C GLN A 273 8.98 -21.85 -34.24
N GLY A 274 8.83 -20.52 -34.28
CA GLY A 274 8.38 -19.83 -35.49
C GLY A 274 8.72 -18.34 -35.57
N GLY A 275 9.67 -17.86 -34.78
CA GLY A 275 10.16 -16.48 -34.85
C GLY A 275 11.32 -16.24 -33.87
N PRO A 276 12.21 -15.27 -34.13
CA PRO A 276 13.27 -14.91 -33.20
C PRO A 276 12.66 -14.30 -31.94
N THR A 277 12.84 -14.97 -30.79
CA THR A 277 12.39 -14.45 -29.51
C THR A 277 13.22 -13.23 -29.13
N GLU A 278 12.69 -12.03 -29.29
CA GLU A 278 13.32 -10.81 -28.75
C GLU A 278 13.33 -10.91 -27.22
N ARG A 279 14.51 -11.23 -26.69
CA ARG A 279 14.77 -11.30 -25.24
C ARG A 279 15.05 -9.89 -24.75
N PHE A 280 14.43 -9.53 -23.64
CA PHE A 280 14.61 -8.23 -22.97
C PHE A 280 14.98 -8.43 -21.51
N VAL A 281 15.68 -7.45 -20.93
CA VAL A 281 15.97 -7.39 -19.50
C VAL A 281 14.85 -6.59 -18.84
N ILE A 282 14.01 -7.23 -18.02
CA ILE A 282 13.03 -6.51 -17.20
C ILE A 282 13.78 -5.81 -16.06
N VAL A 283 13.46 -4.55 -15.79
CA VAL A 283 14.00 -3.78 -14.65
C VAL A 283 12.85 -3.17 -13.87
N ALA A 284 12.57 -3.69 -12.68
CA ALA A 284 11.64 -3.09 -11.74
C ALA A 284 12.26 -1.84 -11.10
N ILE A 285 11.50 -0.73 -11.09
CA ILE A 285 11.86 0.56 -10.49
C ILE A 285 10.86 0.83 -9.37
N ASP A 286 11.33 0.96 -8.13
CA ASP A 286 10.48 1.25 -6.97
C ASP A 286 10.63 2.72 -6.50
N PRO A 287 9.81 3.66 -6.98
CA PRO A 287 9.72 4.98 -6.37
C PRO A 287 9.08 4.88 -4.98
N GLY A 288 9.90 5.07 -3.95
CA GLY A 288 9.51 5.04 -2.53
C GLY A 288 8.31 5.92 -2.18
N HIS A 289 7.67 5.62 -1.04
CA HIS A 289 6.52 6.38 -0.52
C HIS A 289 5.35 6.48 -1.52
N GLY A 290 4.49 7.50 -1.43
CA GLY A 290 3.40 7.75 -2.37
C GLY A 290 2.03 7.87 -1.69
N GLY A 291 1.13 8.66 -2.30
CA GLY A 291 -0.22 8.89 -1.78
C GLY A 291 -0.21 9.54 -0.41
N GLU A 292 -0.74 8.85 0.60
CA GLU A 292 -0.79 9.32 1.98
C GLU A 292 0.59 9.38 2.66
N ASP A 293 1.57 8.62 2.18
CA ASP A 293 2.95 8.67 2.68
C ASP A 293 3.78 9.69 1.87
N PRO A 294 4.18 10.85 2.44
CA PRO A 294 4.99 11.84 1.75
C PRO A 294 6.48 11.47 1.64
N GLY A 295 6.95 10.49 2.42
CA GLY A 295 8.37 10.34 2.73
C GLY A 295 8.94 11.54 3.51
N ALA A 296 10.24 11.79 3.39
CA ALA A 296 10.86 12.97 3.95
C ALA A 296 10.27 14.28 3.37
N ILE A 297 10.16 15.31 4.21
CA ILE A 297 9.75 16.66 3.82
C ILE A 297 10.94 17.59 4.05
N GLY A 298 11.46 18.18 2.97
CA GLY A 298 12.60 19.10 3.01
C GLY A 298 12.23 20.49 3.56
N PRO A 299 13.21 21.33 3.92
CA PRO A 299 12.97 22.63 4.55
C PRO A 299 12.08 23.60 3.76
N ALA A 300 12.03 23.46 2.43
CA ALA A 300 11.18 24.26 1.54
C ALA A 300 9.79 23.62 1.25
N GLY A 301 9.42 22.55 1.96
CA GLY A 301 8.16 21.82 1.75
C GLY A 301 8.19 20.74 0.66
N THR A 302 9.31 20.58 -0.06
CA THR A 302 9.51 19.51 -1.05
C THR A 302 9.30 18.14 -0.41
N ARG A 303 8.46 17.28 -1.01
CA ARG A 303 8.15 15.94 -0.50
C ARG A 303 8.91 14.89 -1.30
N GLU A 304 9.54 13.94 -0.61
CA GLU A 304 10.33 12.87 -1.22
C GLU A 304 9.53 12.08 -2.25
N LYS A 305 8.27 11.73 -1.95
CA LYS A 305 7.40 10.95 -2.85
C LYS A 305 7.23 11.56 -4.26
N ASP A 306 7.33 12.88 -4.38
CA ASP A 306 7.20 13.62 -5.64
C ASP A 306 8.51 13.53 -6.42
N VAL A 307 9.64 13.72 -5.72
CA VAL A 307 10.99 13.73 -6.29
C VAL A 307 11.37 12.34 -6.79
N VAL A 308 11.15 11.30 -5.99
CA VAL A 308 11.49 9.91 -6.39
C VAL A 308 10.61 9.42 -7.54
N LEU A 309 9.34 9.85 -7.61
CA LEU A 309 8.48 9.53 -8.75
C LEU A 309 8.97 10.22 -10.03
N GLN A 310 9.30 11.52 -9.97
CA GLN A 310 9.86 12.23 -11.13
C GLN A 310 11.21 11.65 -11.59
N ILE A 311 12.03 11.12 -10.67
CA ILE A 311 13.27 10.42 -11.02
C ILE A 311 12.95 9.08 -11.68
N ALA A 312 12.03 8.28 -11.12
CA ALA A 312 11.63 6.98 -11.67
C ALA A 312 11.02 7.06 -13.08
N LEU A 313 10.18 8.06 -13.36
CA LEU A 313 9.59 8.27 -14.68
C LEU A 313 10.67 8.64 -15.73
N ARG A 314 11.59 9.55 -15.40
CA ARG A 314 12.73 9.90 -16.27
C ARG A 314 13.72 8.74 -16.44
N LEU A 315 13.89 7.90 -15.42
CA LEU A 315 14.71 6.70 -15.48
C LEU A 315 14.08 5.65 -16.40
N ARG A 316 12.76 5.41 -16.28
CA ARG A 316 11.99 4.56 -17.19
C ARG A 316 12.17 4.99 -18.64
N GLU A 317 11.99 6.28 -18.95
CA GLU A 317 12.16 6.82 -20.31
C GLU A 317 13.56 6.52 -20.87
N ARG A 318 14.61 6.77 -20.09
CA ARG A 318 16.00 6.45 -20.48
C ARG A 318 16.26 4.95 -20.63
N LEU A 319 15.73 4.13 -19.73
CA LEU A 319 15.90 2.67 -19.79
C LEU A 319 15.14 2.05 -20.96
N GLN A 320 13.97 2.59 -21.32
CA GLN A 320 13.17 2.10 -22.45
C GLN A 320 13.89 2.23 -23.80
N GLU A 321 14.83 3.18 -23.92
CA GLU A 321 15.70 3.40 -25.08
C GLU A 321 17.06 2.68 -24.95
N THR A 322 17.33 2.00 -23.83
CA THR A 322 18.64 1.40 -23.52
C THR A 322 18.72 -0.08 -23.90
N VAL A 323 19.88 -0.50 -24.43
CA VAL A 323 20.26 -1.91 -24.62
C VAL A 323 21.46 -2.29 -23.76
N VAL A 324 21.48 -3.52 -23.25
CA VAL A 324 22.54 -4.06 -22.37
C VAL A 324 23.24 -5.25 -23.02
N ARG A 325 24.55 -5.35 -22.84
CA ARG A 325 25.33 -6.54 -23.21
C ARG A 325 25.20 -7.58 -22.09
N THR A 326 24.58 -8.71 -22.39
CA THR A 326 24.49 -9.88 -21.50
C THR A 326 25.23 -11.07 -22.11
N ARG A 327 25.20 -12.25 -21.47
CA ARG A 327 25.77 -13.49 -22.05
C ARG A 327 24.96 -13.97 -23.27
N GLU A 328 23.70 -13.54 -23.33
CA GLU A 328 22.68 -13.86 -24.32
C GLU A 328 22.70 -12.91 -25.54
N GLY A 329 23.57 -11.89 -25.54
CA GLY A 329 23.75 -10.94 -26.64
C GLY A 329 23.52 -9.48 -26.21
N ILE A 330 23.05 -8.65 -27.15
CA ILE A 330 22.62 -7.28 -26.87
C ILE A 330 21.10 -7.28 -26.74
N LEU A 331 20.58 -7.03 -25.54
CA LEU A 331 19.15 -7.12 -25.23
C LEU A 331 18.61 -5.73 -24.83
N PRO A 332 17.43 -5.30 -25.32
CA PRO A 332 16.77 -4.09 -24.81
C PRO A 332 16.34 -4.25 -23.35
N ILE A 333 16.29 -3.13 -22.62
CA ILE A 333 15.67 -3.07 -21.29
C ILE A 333 14.16 -2.80 -21.46
N ARG A 334 13.36 -3.45 -20.62
CA ARG A 334 11.92 -3.24 -20.48
C ARG A 334 11.62 -2.80 -19.05
N PRO A 335 11.61 -1.48 -18.76
CA PRO A 335 11.44 -0.97 -17.41
C PRO A 335 9.98 -1.09 -16.94
N TYR A 336 9.79 -1.43 -15.68
CA TYR A 336 8.49 -1.53 -15.00
C TYR A 336 8.54 -0.72 -13.69
N LEU A 337 7.40 -0.19 -13.22
CA LEU A 337 7.33 0.58 -11.98
C LEU A 337 6.35 -0.05 -10.98
N THR A 338 6.72 -0.07 -9.70
CA THR A 338 5.79 -0.49 -8.63
C THR A 338 4.59 0.46 -8.49
N ARG A 339 4.80 1.75 -8.76
CA ARG A 339 3.78 2.80 -8.98
C ARG A 339 4.26 3.83 -10.01
N ASP A 340 3.36 4.33 -10.85
CA ASP A 340 3.60 5.39 -11.84
C ASP A 340 2.94 6.74 -11.49
N ALA A 341 2.07 6.75 -10.48
CA ALA A 341 1.33 7.91 -10.01
C ALA A 341 1.48 8.13 -8.48
N ASP A 342 0.79 9.14 -7.96
CA ASP A 342 0.84 9.54 -6.54
C ASP A 342 -0.13 8.72 -5.66
N PHE A 343 0.12 7.43 -5.54
CA PHE A 343 -0.59 6.51 -4.65
C PHE A 343 0.40 5.70 -3.79
N PHE A 344 -0.11 5.14 -2.69
CA PHE A 344 0.70 4.33 -1.78
C PHE A 344 0.83 2.89 -2.30
N VAL A 345 1.97 2.25 -2.07
CA VAL A 345 2.13 0.80 -2.29
C VAL A 345 2.72 0.18 -1.01
N PRO A 346 2.05 -0.81 -0.38
CA PRO A 346 2.59 -1.52 0.77
C PRO A 346 3.92 -2.21 0.46
N LEU A 347 4.84 -2.28 1.42
CA LEU A 347 6.20 -2.77 1.19
C LEU A 347 6.24 -4.22 0.65
N HIS A 348 5.33 -5.10 1.08
CA HIS A 348 5.25 -6.46 0.54
C HIS A 348 4.74 -6.48 -0.91
N VAL A 349 3.75 -5.65 -1.26
CA VAL A 349 3.23 -5.53 -2.64
C VAL A 349 4.30 -5.00 -3.60
N ARG A 350 5.21 -4.13 -3.14
CA ARG A 350 6.37 -3.67 -3.94
C ARG A 350 7.30 -4.83 -4.33
N VAL A 351 7.46 -5.81 -3.44
CA VAL A 351 8.28 -7.01 -3.67
C VAL A 351 7.53 -8.06 -4.50
N GLU A 352 6.23 -8.24 -4.25
CA GLU A 352 5.34 -9.11 -5.05
C GLU A 352 5.23 -8.66 -6.52
N LYS A 353 5.37 -7.35 -6.77
CA LYS A 353 5.36 -6.73 -8.09
C LYS A 353 6.69 -6.83 -8.87
N ALA A 354 7.81 -7.26 -8.28
CA ALA A 354 9.17 -7.00 -8.79
C ALA A 354 9.96 -8.25 -9.23
#